data_AF-A0A164D4C6-F1
#
_entry.id   AF-A0A164D4C6-F1
#
_cell.length_a   1.000
_cell.length_b   1.000
_cell.length_c   1.000
_cell.angle_alpha   90.00
_cell.angle_beta   90.00
_cell.angle_gamma   90.00
#
_symmetry.space_group_name_H-M   'P 1'
#
loop_
_entity.id
_entity.type
_entity.pdbx_description
1 polymer ?
#
loop_
_entity_poly.entity_id
_entity_poly.type
_entity_poly.pdbx_seq_one_letter_code
_entity_poly.pdbx_strand_id
1 'polypeptide(L)'
;MTGGADRRAIRLDYEAKWFLPVPTAFPSDGADDATAWVDGLLAEHEVMEPWRDPSRRADLRELLLAQHADLAGHGGIALWYCPFGLPASGVVEIAVEDREGRPADPRAELAGLRGDLPVRPVDVRARGLGPGVGYARVFEAGEPTTDAAAPRIAELGYVFTPDACAVAVRARSADPSVVGALSEQLWRLVDSVVLS
;
A
#
# COMPACT_ATOMS: atom_id res chain seq x y z
N MET A 1 16.27 -25.95 3.84
CA MET A 1 14.92 -26.39 3.43
C MET A 1 13.94 -25.29 3.81
N THR A 2 13.79 -24.30 2.93
CA THR A 2 12.75 -23.28 3.07
C THR A 2 11.44 -23.94 2.67
N GLY A 3 10.61 -24.28 3.65
CA GLY A 3 9.24 -24.67 3.38
C GLY A 3 8.57 -23.52 2.64
N GLY A 4 8.23 -23.74 1.38
CA GLY A 4 7.37 -22.82 0.66
C GLY A 4 6.03 -22.85 1.35
N ALA A 5 5.78 -21.84 2.21
CA ALA A 5 4.44 -21.57 2.69
C ALA A 5 3.57 -21.40 1.44
N ASP A 6 2.54 -22.22 1.34
CA ASP A 6 1.57 -22.16 0.26
C ASP A 6 0.86 -20.81 0.40
N ARG A 7 1.33 -19.79 -0.34
CA ARG A 7 0.82 -18.43 -0.20
C ARG A 7 -0.66 -18.46 -0.59
N ARG A 8 -1.53 -18.17 0.37
CA ARG A 8 -2.97 -18.03 0.13
C ARG A 8 -3.22 -17.09 -1.03
N ALA A 9 -4.07 -17.50 -1.96
CA ALA A 9 -4.39 -16.67 -3.11
C ALA A 9 -5.35 -15.56 -2.66
N ILE A 10 -5.05 -14.33 -3.08
CA ILE A 10 -5.85 -13.15 -2.77
C ILE A 10 -6.51 -12.69 -4.06
N ARG A 11 -7.82 -12.48 -4.01
CA ARG A 11 -8.58 -11.82 -5.05
C ARG A 11 -9.12 -10.50 -4.52
N LEU A 12 -9.02 -9.44 -5.32
CA LEU A 12 -9.58 -8.14 -5.03
C LEU A 12 -10.16 -7.53 -6.31
N ASP A 13 -11.16 -6.67 -6.14
CA ASP A 13 -11.72 -5.86 -7.20
C ASP A 13 -11.35 -4.39 -6.96
N TYR A 14 -10.82 -3.72 -7.98
CA TYR A 14 -10.47 -2.30 -7.91
C TYR A 14 -10.80 -1.60 -9.21
N GLU A 15 -11.11 -0.30 -9.14
CA GLU A 15 -11.35 0.50 -10.33
C GLU A 15 -10.02 1.04 -10.87
N ALA A 16 -9.63 0.61 -12.08
CA ALA A 16 -8.36 0.99 -12.72
C ALA A 16 -8.22 2.51 -12.97
N LYS A 17 -9.33 3.26 -12.91
CA LYS A 17 -9.30 4.73 -12.98
C LYS A 17 -8.73 5.39 -11.71
N TRP A 18 -8.71 4.66 -10.59
CA TRP A 18 -8.19 5.12 -9.30
C TRP A 18 -6.87 4.47 -8.95
N PHE A 19 -6.71 3.18 -9.29
CA PHE A 19 -5.60 2.37 -8.84
C PHE A 19 -4.84 1.76 -10.00
N LEU A 20 -3.52 1.77 -9.86
CA LEU A 20 -2.58 1.11 -10.76
C LEU A 20 -1.91 -0.05 -10.02
N PRO A 21 -1.98 -1.30 -10.52
CA PRO A 21 -1.29 -2.41 -9.90
C PRO A 21 0.22 -2.28 -10.05
N VAL A 22 0.95 -2.46 -8.95
CA VAL A 22 2.40 -2.34 -8.91
C VAL A 22 3.00 -3.71 -8.64
N PRO A 23 3.91 -4.21 -9.50
CA PRO A 23 4.68 -5.40 -9.20
C PRO A 23 5.45 -5.22 -7.89
N THR A 24 5.36 -6.18 -6.98
CA THR A 24 6.14 -6.17 -5.72
C THR A 24 7.42 -7.01 -5.82
N ALA A 25 7.58 -7.73 -6.94
CA ALA A 25 8.76 -8.45 -7.35
C ALA A 25 8.79 -8.56 -8.88
N PHE A 26 10.00 -8.52 -9.46
CA PHE A 26 10.22 -8.79 -10.87
C PHE A 26 10.84 -10.19 -11.07
N PRO A 27 10.70 -10.80 -12.26
CA PRO A 27 11.31 -12.10 -12.55
C PRO A 27 12.84 -12.11 -12.43
N SER A 28 13.49 -10.97 -12.64
CA SER A 28 14.90 -10.76 -12.32
C SER A 28 15.04 -9.70 -11.23
N ASP A 29 16.08 -9.83 -10.40
CA ASP A 29 16.45 -8.81 -9.40
C ASP A 29 17.15 -7.59 -10.04
N GLY A 30 17.10 -7.45 -11.37
CA GLY A 30 17.79 -6.40 -12.11
C GLY A 30 17.01 -5.08 -12.13
N ALA A 31 17.72 -3.96 -11.95
CA ALA A 31 17.16 -2.60 -12.09
C ALA A 31 16.57 -2.31 -13.49
N ASP A 32 16.96 -3.10 -14.49
CA ASP A 32 16.51 -2.98 -15.87
C ASP A 32 15.01 -3.31 -16.02
N ASP A 33 14.49 -4.29 -15.27
CA ASP A 33 13.08 -4.69 -15.34
C ASP A 33 12.15 -3.61 -14.76
N ALA A 34 12.53 -3.02 -13.63
CA ALA A 34 11.78 -1.93 -13.01
C ALA A 34 11.78 -0.68 -13.90
N THR A 35 12.92 -0.36 -14.51
CA THR A 35 13.05 0.78 -15.42
C THR A 35 12.19 0.59 -16.67
N ALA A 36 12.25 -0.58 -17.30
CA ALA A 36 11.44 -0.91 -18.46
C ALA A 36 9.93 -0.87 -18.14
N TRP A 37 9.54 -1.35 -16.95
CA TRP A 37 8.15 -1.27 -16.48
C TRP A 37 7.67 0.17 -16.30
N VAL A 38 8.45 1.02 -15.61
CA VAL A 38 8.11 2.46 -15.45
C VAL A 38 8.03 3.16 -16.81
N ASP A 39 8.93 2.85 -17.74
CA ASP A 39 8.87 3.42 -19.09
C ASP A 39 7.61 3.02 -19.86
N GLY A 40 7.19 1.76 -19.74
CA GLY A 40 5.90 1.29 -20.26
C GLY A 40 4.72 2.04 -19.64
N LEU A 41 4.72 2.23 -18.32
CA LEU A 41 3.68 2.99 -17.62
C LEU A 41 3.56 4.42 -18.14
N LEU A 42 4.69 5.12 -18.28
CA LEU A 42 4.72 6.50 -18.78
C LEU A 42 4.26 6.62 -20.24
N ALA A 43 4.34 5.54 -21.02
CA ALA A 43 3.85 5.51 -22.40
C ALA A 43 2.34 5.21 -22.48
N GLU A 44 1.82 4.39 -21.57
CA GLU A 44 0.43 3.90 -21.60
C GLU A 44 -0.55 4.79 -20.82
N HIS A 45 -0.12 5.37 -19.70
CA HIS A 45 -1.01 6.05 -18.75
C HIS A 45 -1.01 7.57 -18.92
N GLU A 46 -2.12 8.21 -18.52
CA GLU A 46 -2.19 9.65 -18.48
C GLU A 46 -1.16 10.23 -17.51
N VAL A 47 -0.36 11.17 -18.00
CA VAL A 47 0.59 11.94 -17.21
C VAL A 47 -0.02 13.31 -16.94
N MET A 48 -0.04 13.73 -15.67
CA MET A 48 -0.56 15.04 -15.27
C MET A 48 0.22 16.16 -15.97
N GLU A 49 -0.47 17.27 -16.27
CA GLU A 49 0.06 18.39 -17.07
C GLU A 49 1.47 18.85 -16.68
N PRO A 50 1.83 19.03 -15.38
CA PRO A 50 3.17 19.49 -14.99
C PRO A 50 4.31 18.54 -15.40
N TRP A 51 4.01 17.28 -15.69
CA TRP A 51 4.96 16.22 -15.99
C TRP A 51 4.98 15.83 -17.47
N ARG A 52 4.11 16.43 -18.30
CA ARG A 52 4.13 16.25 -19.76
C ARG A 52 5.32 16.95 -20.42
N ASP A 53 5.93 17.91 -19.73
CA ASP A 53 7.18 18.56 -20.16
C ASP A 53 8.29 17.50 -20.30
N PRO A 54 8.89 17.33 -21.49
CA PRO A 54 9.98 16.36 -21.69
C PRO A 54 11.15 16.54 -20.72
N SER A 55 11.43 17.76 -20.28
CA SER A 55 12.52 18.05 -19.33
C SER A 55 12.24 17.51 -17.92
N ARG A 56 10.97 17.36 -17.55
CA ARG A 56 10.52 16.86 -16.23
C ARG A 56 10.17 15.37 -16.25
N ARG A 57 10.11 14.77 -17.43
CA ARG A 57 9.76 13.34 -17.58
C ARG A 57 10.83 12.43 -16.98
N ALA A 58 12.09 12.85 -16.98
CA ALA A 58 13.18 12.14 -16.29
C ALA A 58 12.95 12.15 -14.77
N ASP A 59 12.64 13.31 -14.19
CA ASP A 59 12.33 13.45 -12.76
C ASP A 59 11.12 12.59 -12.35
N LEU A 60 10.07 12.52 -13.19
CA LEU A 60 8.92 11.65 -12.94
C LEU A 60 9.33 10.17 -12.92
N ARG A 61 10.17 9.74 -13.86
CA ARG A 61 10.67 8.36 -13.89
C ARG A 61 11.44 8.04 -12.60
N GLU A 62 12.33 8.93 -12.18
CA GLU A 62 13.12 8.75 -10.94
C GLU A 62 12.20 8.67 -9.72
N LEU A 63 11.17 9.50 -9.65
CA LEU A 63 10.16 9.47 -8.58
C LEU A 63 9.42 8.13 -8.54
N LEU A 64 8.93 7.64 -9.67
CA LEU A 64 8.18 6.36 -9.74
C LEU A 64 9.08 5.17 -9.40
N LEU A 65 10.35 5.19 -9.82
CA LEU A 65 11.33 4.17 -9.45
C LEU A 65 11.61 4.17 -7.94
N ALA A 66 11.77 5.35 -7.33
CA ALA A 66 11.93 5.46 -5.88
C ALA A 66 10.70 4.93 -5.12
N GLN A 67 9.50 5.31 -5.55
CA GLN A 67 8.25 4.79 -4.96
C GLN A 67 8.12 3.27 -5.09
N HIS A 68 8.60 2.70 -6.20
CA HIS A 68 8.61 1.25 -6.40
C HIS A 68 9.64 0.58 -5.48
N ALA A 69 10.84 1.15 -5.37
CA ALA A 69 11.89 0.62 -4.50
C ALA A 69 11.45 0.54 -3.04
N ASP A 70 10.68 1.52 -2.56
CA ASP A 70 10.12 1.53 -1.20
C ASP A 70 9.10 0.40 -0.95
N LEU A 71 8.48 -0.14 -2.01
CA LEU A 71 7.53 -1.25 -1.94
C LEU A 71 8.18 -2.64 -1.94
N ALA A 72 9.40 -2.74 -2.48
CA ALA A 72 10.08 -4.01 -2.63
C ALA A 72 10.25 -4.71 -1.26
N GLY A 73 9.97 -6.02 -1.20
CA GLY A 73 10.18 -6.84 0.00
C GLY A 73 9.03 -6.93 1.00
N HIS A 74 7.92 -6.21 0.79
CA HIS A 74 6.81 -6.17 1.75
C HIS A 74 5.86 -7.39 1.67
N GLY A 75 6.11 -8.34 0.77
CA GLY A 75 5.40 -9.63 0.73
C GLY A 75 3.88 -9.46 0.60
N GLY A 76 3.40 -8.90 -0.51
CA GLY A 76 1.97 -8.64 -0.68
C GLY A 76 1.61 -8.08 -2.04
N ILE A 77 0.40 -7.54 -2.13
CA ILE A 77 -0.10 -6.78 -3.28
C ILE A 77 0.10 -5.29 -3.01
N ALA A 78 0.59 -4.55 -4.00
CA ALA A 78 0.69 -3.10 -3.94
C ALA A 78 -0.10 -2.45 -5.08
N LEU A 79 -0.77 -1.36 -4.76
CA LEU A 79 -1.47 -0.50 -5.71
C LEU A 79 -1.01 0.94 -5.51
N TRP A 80 -0.80 1.66 -6.59
CA TRP A 80 -0.63 3.11 -6.57
C TRP A 80 -1.97 3.81 -6.77
N TYR A 81 -2.23 4.84 -5.97
CA TYR A 81 -3.42 5.68 -6.10
C TYR A 81 -3.15 6.86 -7.03
N CYS A 82 -3.76 6.81 -8.21
CA CYS A 82 -3.53 7.70 -9.34
C CYS A 82 -4.86 8.30 -9.87
N PRO A 83 -5.63 9.05 -9.06
CA PRO A 83 -6.97 9.51 -9.44
C PRO A 83 -7.02 10.46 -10.65
N PHE A 84 -5.89 11.05 -11.01
CA PHE A 84 -5.75 11.98 -12.15
C PHE A 84 -4.60 11.57 -13.09
N GLY A 85 -4.26 10.27 -13.10
CA GLY A 85 -3.06 9.78 -13.77
C GLY A 85 -1.80 9.89 -12.91
N LEU A 86 -0.63 9.80 -13.53
CA LEU A 86 0.68 9.82 -12.89
C LEU A 86 1.15 11.26 -12.57
N PRO A 87 1.88 11.47 -11.46
CA PRO A 87 2.42 10.48 -10.52
C PRO A 87 1.40 9.90 -9.53
N ALA A 88 1.77 8.80 -8.90
CA ALA A 88 1.02 8.25 -7.77
C ALA A 88 1.05 9.22 -6.57
N SER A 89 -0.13 9.48 -6.02
CA SER A 89 -0.33 10.38 -4.86
C SER A 89 -0.36 9.64 -3.52
N GLY A 90 -0.56 8.33 -3.56
CA GLY A 90 -0.57 7.45 -2.41
C GLY A 90 -0.32 6.01 -2.82
N VAL A 91 -0.06 5.17 -1.83
CA VAL A 91 0.24 3.75 -2.02
C VAL A 91 -0.69 2.94 -1.13
N VAL A 92 -1.22 1.84 -1.65
CA VAL A 92 -1.98 0.86 -0.89
C VAL A 92 -1.26 -0.47 -0.91
N GLU A 93 -1.05 -1.06 0.25
CA GLU A 93 -0.46 -2.39 0.41
C GLU A 93 -1.43 -3.32 1.11
N ILE A 94 -1.48 -4.56 0.63
CA ILE A 94 -2.24 -5.65 1.20
C ILE A 94 -1.25 -6.75 1.57
N ALA A 95 -1.05 -6.95 2.87
CA ALA A 95 -0.21 -8.01 3.41
C ALA A 95 -1.09 -9.10 4.03
N VAL A 96 -0.70 -10.36 3.79
CA VAL A 96 -1.33 -11.54 4.38
C VAL A 96 -0.26 -12.36 5.07
N GLU A 97 -0.43 -12.57 6.37
CA GLU A 97 0.45 -13.36 7.19
C GLU A 97 -0.30 -14.60 7.68
N ASP A 98 0.22 -15.79 7.36
CA ASP A 98 -0.33 -17.03 7.91
C ASP A 98 -0.14 -17.07 9.43
N ARG A 99 -1.14 -17.60 10.12
CA ARG A 99 -1.11 -17.78 11.57
C ARG A 99 -1.50 -19.18 11.96
N GLU A 100 -0.66 -19.79 12.78
CA GLU A 100 -1.01 -21.03 13.47
C GLU A 100 -1.87 -20.70 14.71
N GLY A 101 -3.06 -21.29 14.79
CA GLY A 101 -3.90 -21.23 15.98
C GLY A 101 -5.19 -20.40 15.84
N ARG A 102 -5.75 -19.97 16.99
CA ARG A 102 -7.05 -19.31 17.07
C ARG A 102 -6.99 -17.89 16.48
N PRO A 103 -8.13 -17.37 15.96
CA PRO A 103 -8.23 -15.96 15.56
C PRO A 103 -7.74 -15.04 16.69
N ALA A 104 -6.74 -14.22 16.39
CA ALA A 104 -6.28 -13.17 17.30
C ALA A 104 -7.29 -12.02 17.31
N ASP A 105 -7.28 -11.20 18.37
CA ASP A 105 -8.03 -9.94 18.36
C ASP A 105 -7.35 -8.96 17.39
N PRO A 106 -8.02 -8.47 16.32
CA PRO A 106 -7.43 -7.48 15.42
C PRO A 106 -6.92 -6.22 16.13
N ARG A 107 -7.47 -5.87 17.30
CA ARG A 107 -6.99 -4.73 18.10
C ARG A 107 -5.61 -4.97 18.68
N ALA A 108 -5.23 -6.22 18.93
CA ALA A 108 -3.90 -6.57 19.42
C ALA A 108 -2.81 -6.25 18.37
N GLU A 109 -3.14 -6.31 17.07
CA GLU A 109 -2.22 -5.95 15.98
C GLU A 109 -1.87 -4.46 15.95
N LEU A 110 -2.71 -3.63 16.58
CA LEU A 110 -2.46 -2.20 16.69
C LEU A 110 -1.54 -1.89 17.87
N ALA A 111 -1.36 -2.84 18.81
CA ALA A 111 -0.49 -2.68 19.95
C ALA A 111 0.98 -2.72 19.49
N GLY A 112 1.59 -1.55 19.37
CA GLY A 112 2.97 -1.39 18.88
C GLY A 112 3.11 -0.54 17.63
N LEU A 113 1.98 -0.15 17.01
CA LEU A 113 2.02 0.86 15.95
C LEU A 113 2.52 2.18 16.54
N ARG A 114 3.65 2.65 16.01
CA ARG A 114 4.14 4.01 16.27
C ARG A 114 3.20 5.03 15.64
N GLY A 115 3.04 6.17 16.30
CA GLY A 115 2.29 7.31 15.79
C GLY A 115 2.52 8.53 16.65
N ASP A 116 2.58 9.70 16.00
CA ASP A 116 2.71 11.00 16.67
C ASP A 116 1.41 11.38 17.41
N LEU A 117 0.30 10.71 17.04
CA LEU A 117 -1.01 10.88 17.62
C LEU A 117 -1.58 9.52 18.07
N PRO A 118 -2.42 9.50 19.12
CA PRO A 118 -3.09 8.28 19.56
C PRO A 118 -3.92 7.65 18.43
N VAL A 119 -3.63 6.39 18.12
CA VAL A 119 -4.39 5.59 17.16
C VAL A 119 -5.80 5.36 17.73
N ARG A 120 -6.83 5.79 17.00
CA ARG A 120 -8.23 5.56 17.37
C ARG A 120 -8.80 4.39 16.57
N PRO A 121 -8.90 3.19 17.16
CA PRO A 121 -9.48 2.04 16.47
C PRO A 121 -11.00 2.20 16.31
N VAL A 122 -11.50 1.80 15.15
CA VAL A 122 -12.93 1.73 14.84
C VAL A 122 -13.25 0.29 14.41
N ASP A 123 -14.25 -0.32 15.03
CA ASP A 123 -14.68 -1.66 14.61
C ASP A 123 -15.33 -1.58 13.23
N VAL A 124 -14.93 -2.50 12.34
CA VAL A 124 -15.42 -2.59 10.97
C VAL A 124 -15.78 -4.02 10.62
N ARG A 125 -16.48 -4.21 9.50
CA ARG A 125 -16.77 -5.54 8.96
C ARG A 125 -16.70 -5.51 7.44
N ALA A 126 -15.78 -6.27 6.87
CA ALA A 126 -15.64 -6.45 5.43
C ALA A 126 -16.33 -7.74 4.98
N ARG A 127 -16.90 -7.74 3.78
CA ARG A 127 -17.66 -8.87 3.22
C ARG A 127 -16.86 -10.17 3.16
N GLY A 128 -15.62 -10.11 2.65
CA GLY A 128 -14.77 -11.29 2.48
C GLY A 128 -13.81 -11.60 3.63
N LEU A 129 -13.60 -10.65 4.55
CA LEU A 129 -12.65 -10.80 5.67
C LEU A 129 -13.32 -10.88 7.05
N GLY A 130 -14.61 -10.54 7.16
CA GLY A 130 -15.34 -10.57 8.42
C GLY A 130 -15.05 -9.37 9.32
N PRO A 131 -15.17 -9.52 10.66
CA PRO A 131 -14.87 -8.46 11.62
C PRO A 131 -13.40 -8.04 11.57
N GLY A 132 -13.16 -6.74 11.72
CA GLY A 132 -11.82 -6.17 11.77
C GLY A 132 -11.81 -4.83 12.48
N VAL A 133 -10.66 -4.15 12.40
CA VAL A 133 -10.46 -2.83 13.00
C VAL A 133 -9.83 -1.90 11.97
N GLY A 134 -10.47 -0.76 11.75
CA GLY A 134 -9.91 0.36 11.01
C GLY A 134 -9.17 1.32 11.95
N TYR A 135 -8.14 1.98 11.44
CA TYR A 135 -7.36 2.95 12.20
C TYR A 135 -6.75 4.01 11.29
N ALA A 136 -6.43 5.18 11.85
CA ALA A 136 -5.66 6.21 11.17
C ALA A 136 -4.51 6.69 12.08
N ARG A 137 -3.38 7.03 11.47
CA ARG A 137 -2.21 7.58 12.17
C ARG A 137 -1.38 8.51 11.29
N VAL A 138 -0.54 9.31 11.94
CA VAL A 138 0.54 10.07 11.32
C VAL A 138 1.83 9.69 12.05
N PHE A 139 2.90 9.46 11.30
CA PHE A 139 4.21 9.11 11.87
C PHE A 139 5.34 9.63 10.99
N GLU A 140 6.53 9.79 11.57
CA GLU A 140 7.76 10.10 10.82
C GLU A 140 8.34 8.83 10.18
N ALA A 141 8.61 8.86 8.87
CA ALA A 141 9.18 7.74 8.15
C ALA A 141 10.71 7.69 8.26
N GLY A 142 11.24 6.50 8.56
CA GLY A 142 12.67 6.27 8.77
C GLY A 142 13.12 6.50 10.22
N GLU A 143 14.41 6.30 10.47
CA GLU A 143 15.02 6.67 11.74
C GLU A 143 15.38 8.16 11.73
N PRO A 144 15.10 8.91 12.82
CA PRO A 144 15.47 10.31 12.90
C PRO A 144 17.00 10.43 12.82
N THR A 145 17.51 11.03 11.75
CA THR A 145 18.93 11.37 11.61
C THR A 145 19.17 12.76 12.21
N THR A 146 20.39 13.03 12.68
CA THR A 146 20.72 14.22 13.46
C THR A 146 20.56 15.55 12.73
N ASP A 147 20.45 15.55 11.39
CA ASP A 147 20.47 16.78 10.58
C ASP A 147 19.22 17.01 9.70
N ALA A 148 18.21 16.13 9.72
CA ALA A 148 16.96 16.35 8.99
C ALA A 148 15.76 15.70 9.68
N ALA A 149 14.66 16.45 9.78
CA ALA A 149 13.39 15.88 10.18
C ALA A 149 12.94 14.84 9.13
N ALA A 150 12.62 13.64 9.60
CA ALA A 150 12.06 12.58 8.78
C ALA A 150 10.71 13.04 8.16
N PRO A 151 10.40 12.66 6.91
CA PRO A 151 9.14 13.03 6.29
C PRO A 151 7.97 12.42 7.06
N ARG A 152 6.91 13.21 7.28
CA ARG A 152 5.69 12.73 7.93
C ARG A 152 4.79 12.02 6.92
N ILE A 153 4.34 10.84 7.30
CA ILE A 153 3.44 9.99 6.52
C ILE A 153 2.12 9.86 7.25
N ALA A 154 1.03 10.10 6.52
CA ALA A 154 -0.31 9.75 6.94
C ALA A 154 -0.63 8.33 6.49
N GLU A 155 -1.28 7.55 7.36
CA GLU A 155 -1.71 6.19 7.08
C GLU A 155 -3.16 5.97 7.52
N LEU A 156 -3.94 5.35 6.64
CA LEU A 156 -5.24 4.76 6.93
C LEU A 156 -5.12 3.26 6.74
N GLY A 157 -5.40 2.48 7.78
CA GLY A 157 -5.22 1.05 7.75
C GLY A 157 -6.42 0.28 8.29
N TYR A 158 -6.49 -0.98 7.88
CA TYR A 158 -7.48 -1.95 8.32
C TYR A 158 -6.78 -3.27 8.62
N VAL A 159 -7.17 -3.89 9.72
CA VAL A 159 -6.66 -5.19 10.14
C VAL A 159 -7.81 -6.16 10.35
N PHE A 160 -7.65 -7.36 9.80
CA PHE A 160 -8.58 -8.47 9.92
C PHE A 160 -7.82 -9.72 10.32
N THR A 161 -8.50 -10.62 11.04
CA THR A 161 -7.93 -11.89 11.50
C THR A 161 -8.86 -13.06 11.13
N PRO A 162 -9.13 -13.29 9.84
CA PRO A 162 -9.90 -14.45 9.40
C PRO A 162 -9.13 -15.75 9.69
N ASP A 163 -9.80 -16.89 9.62
CA ASP A 163 -9.28 -18.16 10.14
C ASP A 163 -7.84 -18.48 9.63
N ALA A 164 -6.93 -18.63 10.61
CA ALA A 164 -5.52 -18.96 10.44
C ALA A 164 -4.70 -17.95 9.60
N CYS A 165 -5.10 -16.68 9.54
CA CYS A 165 -4.27 -15.62 8.96
C CYS A 165 -4.58 -14.22 9.56
N ALA A 166 -3.68 -13.28 9.32
CA ALA A 166 -3.90 -11.86 9.53
C ALA A 166 -3.80 -11.13 8.19
N VAL A 167 -4.74 -10.25 7.91
CA VAL A 167 -4.76 -9.40 6.72
C VAL A 167 -4.64 -7.95 7.14
N ALA A 168 -3.62 -7.28 6.66
CA ALA A 168 -3.42 -5.85 6.85
C ALA A 168 -3.54 -5.13 5.51
N VAL A 169 -4.46 -4.17 5.43
CA VAL A 169 -4.59 -3.26 4.29
C VAL A 169 -4.18 -1.88 4.76
N ARG A 170 -3.14 -1.28 4.15
CA ARG A 170 -2.59 0.01 4.57
C ARG A 170 -2.51 0.94 3.38
N ALA A 171 -3.05 2.14 3.52
CA ALA A 171 -2.84 3.21 2.56
C ALA A 171 -1.99 4.32 3.15
N ARG A 172 -0.97 4.75 2.42
CA ARG A 172 0.05 5.71 2.88
C ARG A 172 0.20 6.86 1.89
N SER A 173 0.40 8.07 2.41
CA SER A 173 0.82 9.23 1.61
C SER A 173 1.60 10.22 2.48
N ALA A 174 2.53 10.94 1.86
CA ALA A 174 3.17 12.12 2.46
C ALA A 174 2.23 13.33 2.53
N ASP A 175 1.11 13.31 1.78
CA ASP A 175 0.05 14.31 1.85
C ASP A 175 -1.16 13.73 2.60
N PRO A 176 -1.45 14.17 3.84
CA PRO A 176 -2.60 13.69 4.61
C PRO A 176 -3.95 13.90 3.92
N SER A 177 -4.08 14.92 3.06
CA SER A 177 -5.33 15.18 2.32
C SER A 177 -5.64 14.06 1.33
N VAL A 178 -4.62 13.45 0.73
CA VAL A 178 -4.75 12.31 -0.18
C VAL A 178 -5.29 11.09 0.56
N VAL A 179 -4.83 10.82 1.78
CA VAL A 179 -5.34 9.70 2.60
C VAL A 179 -6.84 9.87 2.90
N GLY A 180 -7.26 11.10 3.20
CA GLY A 180 -8.68 11.44 3.34
C GLY A 180 -9.47 11.17 2.06
N ALA A 181 -8.97 11.63 0.90
CA ALA A 181 -9.62 11.45 -0.40
C ALA A 181 -9.70 9.97 -0.84
N LEU A 182 -8.69 9.16 -0.49
CA LEU A 182 -8.61 7.75 -0.82
C LEU A 182 -9.53 6.87 0.06
N SER A 183 -9.99 7.36 1.22
CA SER A 183 -10.72 6.56 2.22
C SER A 183 -11.91 5.76 1.66
N GLU A 184 -12.75 6.35 0.82
CA GLU A 184 -13.91 5.65 0.23
C GLU A 184 -13.46 4.54 -0.73
N GLN A 185 -12.50 4.84 -1.60
CA GLN A 185 -12.00 3.87 -2.58
C GLN A 185 -11.24 2.74 -1.91
N LEU A 186 -10.51 3.05 -0.83
CA LEU A 186 -9.85 2.07 0.01
C LEU A 186 -10.85 1.15 0.70
N TRP A 187 -11.96 1.68 1.23
CA TRP A 187 -12.96 0.83 1.85
C TRP A 187 -13.61 -0.13 0.82
N ARG A 188 -13.92 0.35 -0.38
CA ARG A 188 -14.42 -0.53 -1.47
C ARG A 188 -13.42 -1.63 -1.81
N LEU A 189 -12.13 -1.29 -1.88
CA LEU A 189 -11.05 -2.24 -2.09
C LEU A 189 -11.04 -3.28 -0.96
N VAL A 190 -11.03 -2.85 0.29
CA VAL A 190 -11.04 -3.71 1.49
C VAL A 190 -12.24 -4.65 1.49
N ASP A 191 -13.44 -4.15 1.18
CA ASP A 191 -14.66 -4.94 1.15
C ASP A 191 -14.67 -6.00 0.03
N SER A 192 -13.89 -5.77 -1.03
CA SER A 192 -13.74 -6.71 -2.15
C SER A 192 -12.75 -7.85 -1.90
N VAL A 193 -11.89 -7.76 -0.87
CA VAL A 193 -10.84 -8.75 -0.63
C VAL A 193 -11.45 -10.10 -0.29
N VAL A 194 -11.05 -11.13 -1.04
CA VAL A 194 -11.41 -12.52 -0.81
C VAL A 194 -10.14 -13.36 -0.70
N LEU A 195 -10.05 -14.18 0.35
CA LEU A 195 -9.01 -15.18 0.53
C LEU A 195 -9.49 -16.52 -0.03
N SER A 196 -8.63 -17.19 -0.80
CA SER A 196 -8.85 -18.53 -1.36
C SER A 196 -7.74 -19.50 -1.01
#